data_AF-A0A9D7IX48-F1
#
_entry.id   AF-A0A9D7IX48-F1
#
_cell.length_a   1.000
_cell.length_b   1.000
_cell.length_c   1.000
_cell.angle_alpha   90.00
_cell.angle_beta   90.00
_cell.angle_gamma   90.00
#
_symmetry.space_group_name_H-M   'P 1'
#
loop_
_entity.id
_entity.type
_entity.pdbx_description
1 polymer ?
#
loop_
_entity_poly.entity_id
_entity_poly.type
_entity_poly.pdbx_seq_one_letter_code
_entity_poly.pdbx_strand_id
1 'polypeptide(L)'
;MTETCDQELPRLITQVETTIAPVPDSEALPVIQADLAQRQLLPAEQLADAGYVTARRLVSSSQQQIDLCGPPRSDSAWQARAGTGFARRFPF
;
A
#
# COMPACT_ATOMS: atom_id res chain seq x y z
N MET A 1 4.58 8.95 -1.83
CA MET A 1 5.31 8.90 -3.12
C MET A 1 5.03 7.56 -3.77
N THR A 2 4.98 7.50 -5.10
CA THR A 2 4.91 6.24 -5.85
C THR A 2 5.80 6.29 -7.09
N GLU A 3 6.29 5.14 -7.54
CA GLU A 3 7.18 4.99 -8.68
C GLU A 3 6.81 3.76 -9.54
N THR A 4 7.29 3.72 -10.78
CA THR A 4 7.26 2.52 -11.62
C THR A 4 8.36 1.54 -11.22
N CYS A 5 8.09 0.24 -11.35
CA CYS A 5 8.99 -0.84 -10.95
C CYS A 5 9.14 -1.95 -12.00
N ASP A 6 8.68 -1.74 -13.24
CA ASP A 6 8.78 -2.71 -14.33
C ASP A 6 10.25 -3.02 -14.67
N GLN A 7 10.60 -4.32 -14.74
CA GLN A 7 12.01 -4.76 -14.81
C GLN A 7 12.78 -4.26 -16.03
N GLU A 8 12.09 -4.03 -17.15
CA GLU A 8 12.70 -3.63 -18.43
C GLU A 8 12.55 -2.14 -18.74
N LEU A 9 11.98 -1.37 -17.80
CA LEU A 9 11.73 0.06 -17.96
C LEU A 9 12.46 0.88 -16.88
N PRO A 10 12.73 2.16 -17.15
CA PRO A 10 13.26 3.04 -16.11
C PRO A 10 12.28 3.17 -14.94
N ARG A 11 12.83 3.32 -13.74
CA ARG A 11 12.06 3.72 -12.56
C ARG A 11 11.76 5.20 -12.61
N LEU A 12 10.48 5.54 -12.64
CA LEU A 12 9.99 6.91 -12.68
C LEU A 12 9.13 7.15 -11.47
N ILE A 13 9.43 8.21 -10.72
CA ILE A 13 8.53 8.71 -9.69
C ILE A 13 7.32 9.30 -10.41
N THR A 14 6.16 8.66 -10.27
CA THR A 14 4.94 9.07 -10.97
C THR A 14 4.10 10.03 -10.16
N GLN A 15 4.23 10.03 -8.82
CA GLN A 15 3.49 10.92 -7.93
C GLN A 15 4.26 11.16 -6.61
N VAL A 16 4.22 12.41 -6.13
CA VAL A 16 4.70 12.80 -4.80
C VAL A 16 3.61 13.56 -4.06
N GLU A 17 3.21 13.07 -2.90
CA GLU A 17 2.28 13.73 -1.99
C GLU A 17 3.05 14.29 -0.81
N THR A 18 2.89 15.58 -0.52
CA THR A 18 3.48 16.24 0.65
C THR A 18 2.38 16.77 1.54
N THR A 19 2.32 16.29 2.78
CA THR A 19 1.32 16.72 3.76
C THR A 19 1.97 17.50 4.90
N ILE A 20 1.15 18.27 5.62
CA ILE A 20 1.57 18.83 6.91
C ILE A 20 1.80 17.69 7.92
N ALA A 21 2.70 17.91 8.88
CA ALA A 21 3.15 16.90 9.85
C ALA A 21 2.07 16.09 10.59
N PRO A 22 0.91 16.65 11.03
CA PRO A 22 -0.07 15.87 11.80
C PRO A 22 -0.89 14.89 10.95
N VAL A 23 -0.80 14.96 9.62
CA VAL A 23 -1.54 14.03 8.76
C VAL A 23 -0.81 12.68 8.76
N PRO A 24 -1.47 11.58 9.17
CA PRO A 24 -0.87 10.26 9.09
C PRO A 24 -0.55 9.91 7.64
N ASP A 25 0.63 9.37 7.42
CA ASP A 25 1.12 8.99 6.10
C ASP A 25 0.19 7.97 5.42
N SER A 26 -0.41 7.04 6.19
CA SER A 26 -1.40 6.07 5.71
C SER A 26 -2.64 6.69 5.03
N GLU A 27 -2.90 7.99 5.24
CA GLU A 27 -3.96 8.74 4.55
C GLU A 27 -3.57 9.23 3.15
N ALA A 28 -2.28 9.18 2.79
CA ALA A 28 -1.81 9.59 1.48
C ALA A 28 -2.22 8.61 0.36
N LEU A 29 -2.21 7.30 0.59
CA LEU A 29 -2.46 6.30 -0.45
C LEU A 29 -3.71 6.55 -1.33
N PRO A 30 -4.92 6.81 -0.78
CA PRO A 30 -6.10 7.08 -1.60
C PRO A 30 -5.98 8.40 -2.39
N VAL A 31 -5.28 9.41 -1.86
CA VAL A 31 -5.01 10.67 -2.56
C VAL A 31 -4.12 10.41 -3.75
N ILE A 32 -3.06 9.62 -3.55
CA ILE A 32 -2.13 9.19 -4.59
C ILE A 32 -2.88 8.41 -5.69
N GLN A 33 -3.70 7.43 -5.32
CA GLN A 33 -4.47 6.63 -6.29
C GLN A 33 -5.47 7.48 -7.08
N ALA A 34 -6.13 8.45 -6.43
CA ALA A 34 -7.02 9.38 -7.10
C ALA A 34 -6.28 10.28 -8.11
N ASP A 35 -5.10 10.81 -7.76
CA ASP A 35 -4.27 11.60 -8.68
C ASP A 35 -3.82 10.77 -9.89
N LEU A 36 -3.35 9.55 -9.65
CA LEU A 36 -2.97 8.62 -10.71
C LEU A 36 -4.15 8.29 -11.62
N ALA A 37 -5.35 8.10 -11.08
CA ALA A 37 -6.57 7.89 -11.87
C ALA A 37 -6.91 9.08 -12.78
N GLN A 38 -6.84 10.30 -12.25
CA GLN A 38 -7.07 11.52 -13.03
C GLN A 38 -6.10 11.66 -14.20
N ARG A 39 -4.86 11.19 -13.99
CA ARG A 39 -3.79 11.23 -14.99
C ARG A 39 -3.72 10.00 -15.89
N GLN A 40 -4.62 9.02 -15.71
CA GLN A 40 -4.64 7.76 -16.44
C GLN A 40 -3.35 6.93 -16.26
N LEU A 41 -2.80 6.97 -15.06
CA LEU A 41 -1.57 6.28 -14.64
C LEU A 41 -1.84 5.27 -13.51
N LEU A 42 -3.06 4.75 -13.40
CA LEU A 42 -3.35 3.71 -12.42
C LEU A 42 -2.54 2.45 -12.75
N PRO A 43 -1.80 1.91 -11.77
CA PRO A 43 -1.13 0.64 -11.97
C PRO A 43 -2.13 -0.51 -11.81
N ALA A 44 -1.88 -1.62 -12.51
CA ALA A 44 -2.61 -2.86 -12.27
C ALA A 44 -2.21 -3.49 -10.92
N GLU A 45 -0.94 -3.38 -10.52
CA GLU A 45 -0.39 -3.84 -9.25
C GLU A 45 0.33 -2.68 -8.55
N GLN A 46 0.07 -2.51 -7.26
CA GLN A 46 0.71 -1.48 -6.45
C GLN A 46 1.34 -2.09 -5.20
N LEU A 47 2.66 -2.01 -5.11
CA LEU A 47 3.43 -2.43 -3.94
C LEU A 47 3.40 -1.32 -2.88
N ALA A 48 3.08 -1.66 -1.64
CA ALA A 48 3.00 -0.72 -0.53
C ALA A 48 3.56 -1.32 0.77
N ASP A 49 4.06 -0.45 1.66
CA ASP A 49 4.51 -0.87 2.99
C ASP A 49 3.34 -1.33 3.88
N ALA A 50 3.66 -2.13 4.90
CA ALA A 50 2.68 -2.63 5.88
C ALA A 50 1.81 -1.51 6.50
N GLY A 51 2.35 -0.30 6.69
CA GLY A 51 1.61 0.85 7.19
C GLY A 51 0.40 1.25 6.32
N TYR A 52 0.41 0.88 5.03
CA TYR A 52 -0.61 1.24 4.05
C TYR A 52 -1.54 0.07 3.69
N VAL A 53 -1.16 -1.17 4.01
CA VAL A 53 -1.97 -2.37 3.75
C VAL A 53 -2.97 -2.59 4.88
N THR A 54 -4.16 -2.05 4.73
CA THR A 54 -5.28 -2.23 5.67
C THR A 54 -6.47 -2.86 4.95
N ALA A 55 -7.36 -3.53 5.68
CA ALA A 55 -8.57 -4.12 5.08
C ALA A 55 -9.39 -3.08 4.29
N ARG A 56 -9.52 -1.85 4.83
CA ARG A 56 -10.21 -0.75 4.13
C ARG A 56 -9.49 -0.36 2.83
N ARG A 57 -8.15 -0.30 2.85
CA ARG A 57 -7.32 0.05 1.68
C ARG A 57 -7.37 -1.03 0.61
N LEU A 58 -7.32 -2.32 0.99
CA LEU A 58 -7.45 -3.44 0.07
C LEU A 58 -8.79 -3.39 -0.70
N VAL A 59 -9.89 -3.18 0.03
CA VAL A 59 -11.23 -3.08 -0.58
C VAL A 59 -11.33 -1.87 -1.51
N SER A 60 -10.86 -0.68 -1.08
CA SER A 60 -10.93 0.52 -1.91
C SER A 60 -10.04 0.45 -3.15
N SER A 61 -8.84 -0.14 -3.04
CA SER A 61 -7.94 -0.35 -4.18
C SER A 61 -8.55 -1.30 -5.21
N SER A 62 -9.16 -2.40 -4.74
CA SER A 62 -9.80 -3.38 -5.62
C SER A 62 -10.97 -2.76 -6.41
N GLN A 63 -11.72 -1.83 -5.81
CA GLN A 63 -12.77 -1.08 -6.52
C GLN A 63 -12.24 -0.21 -7.66
N GLN A 64 -10.96 0.19 -7.59
CA GLN A 64 -10.24 0.90 -8.65
C GLN A 64 -9.44 -0.03 -9.55
N GLN A 65 -9.64 -1.35 -9.44
CA GLN A 65 -8.93 -2.38 -10.21
C GLN A 65 -7.42 -2.41 -9.96
N ILE A 66 -7.00 -1.98 -8.77
CA ILE A 66 -5.61 -2.02 -8.32
C ILE A 66 -5.43 -3.24 -7.41
N ASP A 67 -4.50 -4.12 -7.76
CA ASP A 67 -4.02 -5.16 -6.85
C ASP A 67 -3.02 -4.56 -5.86
N LEU A 68 -3.47 -4.32 -4.62
CA LEU A 68 -2.64 -3.71 -3.58
C LEU A 68 -1.89 -4.80 -2.82
N CYS A 69 -0.59 -4.89 -3.08
CA CYS A 69 0.32 -5.88 -2.52
C CYS A 69 1.22 -5.25 -1.45
N GLY A 70 1.50 -5.98 -0.38
CA GLY A 70 2.48 -5.57 0.61
C GLY A 70 2.62 -6.53 1.77
N PRO A 71 3.67 -6.39 2.58
CA PRO A 71 3.88 -7.26 3.73
C PRO A 71 2.70 -7.16 4.70
N PRO A 72 2.31 -8.26 5.36
CA PRO A 72 1.29 -8.21 6.38
C PRO A 72 1.72 -7.22 7.47
N ARG A 73 0.75 -6.48 8.02
CA ARG A 73 1.01 -5.64 9.18
C ARG A 73 1.60 -6.49 10.30
N SER A 74 2.77 -6.08 10.79
CA SER A 74 3.34 -6.68 12.00
C SER A 74 2.40 -6.38 13.16
N ASP A 75 1.98 -7.41 13.90
CA ASP A 75 1.23 -7.27 15.13
C ASP A 75 2.05 -6.44 16.12
N SER A 76 1.79 -5.14 16.15
CA SER A 76 2.44 -4.17 17.05
C SER A 76 1.64 -4.03 18.36
N ALA A 77 0.73 -4.97 18.63
CA ALA A 77 0.17 -5.13 19.95
C ALA A 77 1.19 -5.86 20.84
N TRP A 78 1.49 -5.29 21.99
CA TRP A 78 2.19 -5.93 23.12
C TRP A 78 1.65 -7.34 23.46
N GLN A 79 0.46 -7.71 22.97
CA GLN A 79 -0.16 -9.04 23.03
C GLN A 79 0.60 -10.12 22.23
N ALA A 80 1.38 -9.77 21.20
CA ALA A 80 2.16 -10.74 20.42
C ALA A 80 3.37 -11.33 21.19
N ARG A 81 3.65 -10.82 22.40
CA ARG A 81 4.74 -11.32 23.27
C ARG A 81 4.37 -12.55 24.11
N ALA A 82 3.12 -13.01 24.08
CA ALA A 82 2.73 -14.30 24.66
C ALA A 82 2.57 -15.32 23.52
N GLY A 83 3.68 -15.95 23.10
CA GLY A 83 3.83 -16.80 21.90
C GLY A 83 2.77 -17.89 21.68
N THR A 84 1.55 -17.49 21.32
CA THR A 84 0.37 -18.34 21.13
C THR A 84 -0.54 -17.85 19.98
N GLY A 85 -0.04 -16.96 19.11
CA GLY A 85 -0.78 -16.46 17.94
C GLY A 85 -0.50 -17.27 16.68
N PHE A 86 -1.54 -17.77 16.02
CA PHE A 86 -1.49 -18.65 14.85
C PHE A 86 -0.61 -18.10 13.72
N ALA A 87 0.45 -18.84 13.37
CA ALA A 87 1.17 -18.65 12.13
C ALA A 87 0.24 -18.97 10.94
N ARG A 88 -0.29 -17.94 10.28
CA ARG A 88 -1.00 -18.12 9.02
C ARG A 88 0.03 -18.26 7.90
N ARG A 89 0.53 -19.49 7.75
CA ARG A 89 1.27 -19.95 6.58
C ARG A 89 0.33 -19.90 5.37
N PHE A 90 0.70 -19.15 4.33
CA PHE A 90 0.19 -19.41 2.98
C PHE A 90 1.37 -19.69 2.04
N PRO A 91 1.46 -20.90 1.46
CA PRO A 91 2.23 -21.13 0.24
C PRO A 91 1.42 -20.62 -0.95
N PHE A 92 2.06 -19.93 -1.90
CA PHE A 92 2.46 -20.43 -3.23
C PHE A 92 3.43 -19.42 -3.84
#